data_AF-A0A949GN26-F1
#
_entry.id   AF-A0A949GN26-F1
#
_cell.length_a   1.000
_cell.length_b   1.000
_cell.length_c   1.000
_cell.angle_alpha   90.00
_cell.angle_beta   90.00
_cell.angle_gamma   90.00
#
_symmetry.space_group_name_H-M   'P 1'
#
loop_
_entity.id
_entity.type
_entity.pdbx_description
1 polymer ?
#
loop_
_entity_poly.entity_id
_entity_poly.type
_entity_poly.pdbx_seq_one_letter_code
_entity_poly.pdbx_strand_id
1 'polypeptide(L)'
;MLQIESGPDKGAMLHFGDPAKEQRALKSGVGWADLSHLEIVAVKGVDRLRWLHDLTTQHLETFSGGWTDGLILDHLGHIEHQFLIFDDGETSWLIVDVDRATPLIEYLNKMRFTMRVEVRDASNEKSLIKIPGLSDDLGGPYNLVDRGQIPVFHGAIQVGIWALEAERVEKMRPRIGLETDHKSIPNEIGVLNKSVHLNKGCYRGQETVAKVHNLGQPPRKLVLLHLDGSDVDLPAIGADVERDGIKVGFIGTVARHHELGNIALAVVKRNVEPDTPLVVNGIAAKIN
;
A
#
# COMPACT_ATOMS: atom_id res chain seq x y z
N MET A 1 -21.36 9.45 11.47
CA MET A 1 -20.10 9.20 10.75
C MET A 1 -19.00 9.07 11.78
N LEU A 2 -18.20 8.01 11.70
CA LEU A 2 -17.18 7.67 12.70
C LEU A 2 -15.80 7.82 12.06
N GLN A 3 -14.88 8.48 12.78
CA GLN A 3 -13.49 8.66 12.37
C GLN A 3 -12.64 7.59 13.05
N ILE A 4 -11.61 7.10 12.36
CA ILE A 4 -10.66 6.13 12.93
C ILE A 4 -9.74 6.83 13.93
N GLU A 5 -9.59 6.26 15.12
CA GLU A 5 -8.85 6.87 16.23
C GLU A 5 -7.37 6.43 16.33
N SER A 6 -7.01 5.30 15.72
CA SER A 6 -5.68 4.68 15.84
C SER A 6 -5.29 3.86 14.60
N GLY A 7 -4.00 3.49 14.52
CA GLY A 7 -3.46 2.69 13.42
C GLY A 7 -3.16 3.51 12.16
N PRO A 8 -2.84 2.84 11.05
CA PRO A 8 -2.34 3.49 9.84
C PRO A 8 -3.38 4.39 9.14
N ASP A 9 -4.66 4.22 9.46
CA ASP A 9 -5.78 5.01 8.91
C ASP A 9 -6.33 6.03 9.94
N LYS A 10 -5.59 6.30 11.03
CA LYS A 10 -6.00 7.28 12.04
C LYS A 10 -6.34 8.62 11.39
N GLY A 11 -7.54 9.12 11.65
CA GLY A 11 -8.05 10.36 11.06
C GLY A 11 -8.92 10.15 9.81
N ALA A 12 -8.97 8.96 9.23
CA ALA A 12 -9.85 8.65 8.11
C ALA A 12 -11.31 8.47 8.55
N MET A 13 -12.24 8.72 7.63
CA MET A 13 -13.66 8.43 7.83
C MET A 13 -13.96 6.96 7.51
N LEU A 14 -14.65 6.25 8.40
CA LEU A 14 -14.98 4.83 8.20
C LEU A 14 -15.85 4.60 6.96
N HIS A 15 -16.98 5.31 6.91
CA HIS A 15 -17.95 5.33 5.81
C HIS A 15 -18.88 6.55 5.95
N PHE A 16 -19.61 6.88 4.89
CA PHE A 16 -20.56 8.00 4.81
C PHE A 16 -22.03 7.57 4.89
N GLY A 17 -22.30 6.26 5.00
CA GLY A 17 -23.58 5.74 5.49
C GLY A 17 -23.95 4.38 4.93
N ASP A 18 -23.58 4.12 3.68
CA ASP A 18 -23.84 2.84 3.00
C ASP A 18 -22.54 2.37 2.34
N PRO A 19 -21.73 1.56 3.07
CA PRO A 19 -20.45 1.06 2.57
C PRO A 19 -20.58 0.30 1.25
N ALA A 20 -21.69 -0.41 1.01
CA ALA A 20 -21.89 -1.17 -0.22
C ALA A 20 -22.18 -0.23 -1.40
N LYS A 21 -22.95 0.84 -1.18
CA LYS A 21 -23.14 1.89 -2.20
C LYS A 21 -21.84 2.64 -2.49
N GLU A 22 -21.04 2.93 -1.47
CA GLU A 22 -19.72 3.57 -1.60
C GLU A 22 -18.76 2.70 -2.44
N GLN A 23 -18.67 1.39 -2.17
CA GLN A 23 -17.87 0.46 -2.99
C GLN A 23 -18.34 0.41 -4.44
N ARG A 24 -19.66 0.38 -4.69
CA ARG A 24 -20.20 0.43 -6.07
C ARG A 24 -19.87 1.75 -6.77
N ALA A 25 -19.82 2.86 -6.03
CA ALA A 25 -19.42 4.16 -6.57
C ALA A 25 -17.95 4.19 -7.00
N LEU A 26 -17.05 3.58 -6.21
CA LEU A 26 -15.66 3.38 -6.60
C LEU A 26 -15.56 2.54 -7.88
N LYS A 27 -16.24 1.39 -7.90
CA LYS A 27 -16.24 0.46 -9.05
C LYS A 27 -16.77 1.07 -10.35
N SER A 28 -17.71 2.02 -10.26
CA SER A 28 -18.24 2.74 -11.43
C SER A 28 -17.51 4.04 -11.76
N GLY A 29 -16.48 4.41 -10.99
CA GLY A 29 -15.67 5.62 -11.22
C GLY A 29 -16.33 6.93 -10.81
N VAL A 30 -17.40 6.91 -10.00
CA VAL A 30 -18.06 8.12 -9.47
C VAL A 30 -17.76 8.35 -7.98
N GLY A 31 -16.93 7.51 -7.37
CA GLY A 31 -16.48 7.65 -6.00
C GLY A 31 -15.25 8.55 -5.87
N TRP A 32 -15.18 9.33 -4.79
CA TRP A 32 -14.01 10.12 -4.41
C TRP A 32 -13.75 10.02 -2.91
N ALA A 33 -12.51 10.25 -2.46
CA ALA A 33 -12.17 10.17 -1.05
C ALA A 33 -11.18 11.26 -0.62
N ASP A 34 -11.37 11.76 0.59
CA ASP A 34 -10.41 12.61 1.28
C ASP A 34 -9.39 11.73 2.03
N LEU A 35 -8.13 11.79 1.61
CA LEU A 35 -7.02 11.04 2.20
C LEU A 35 -6.06 11.97 2.96
N SER A 36 -6.54 13.13 3.45
CA SER A 36 -5.74 14.11 4.20
C SER A 36 -5.18 13.59 5.54
N HIS A 37 -5.56 12.39 5.95
CA HIS A 37 -4.99 11.71 7.11
C HIS A 37 -3.60 11.11 6.82
N LEU A 38 -3.29 10.82 5.54
CA LEU A 38 -1.98 10.33 5.15
C LEU A 38 -0.92 11.42 5.32
N GLU A 39 0.30 10.99 5.60
CA GLU A 39 1.45 11.87 5.77
C GLU A 39 2.19 12.05 4.44
N ILE A 40 2.84 13.20 4.29
CA ILE A 40 3.48 13.59 3.03
C ILE A 40 4.88 14.10 3.32
N VAL A 41 5.88 13.52 2.65
CA VAL A 41 7.27 13.98 2.69
C VAL A 41 7.59 14.68 1.38
N ALA A 42 8.05 15.92 1.46
CA ALA A 42 8.53 16.67 0.30
C ALA A 42 10.04 16.44 0.11
N VAL A 43 10.43 16.04 -1.10
CA VAL A 43 11.82 15.97 -1.55
C VAL A 43 12.00 16.98 -2.68
N LYS A 44 12.65 18.10 -2.36
CA LYS A 44 12.91 19.20 -3.30
C LYS A 44 14.38 19.27 -3.67
N GLY A 45 14.69 19.64 -4.89
CA GLY A 45 16.06 19.88 -5.33
C GLY A 45 16.35 19.34 -6.72
N VAL A 46 17.41 19.86 -7.34
CA VAL A 46 17.79 19.52 -8.72
C VAL A 46 18.24 18.07 -8.88
N ASP A 47 18.73 17.44 -7.81
CA ASP A 47 19.20 16.06 -7.84
C ASP A 47 18.12 15.06 -7.36
N ARG A 48 16.88 15.49 -7.06
CA ARG A 48 15.86 14.68 -6.36
C ARG A 48 15.53 13.36 -7.04
N LEU A 49 15.31 13.35 -8.36
CA LEU A 49 14.87 12.15 -9.08
C LEU A 49 16.00 11.13 -9.20
N ARG A 50 17.22 11.60 -9.50
CA ARG A 50 18.41 10.75 -9.50
C ARG A 50 18.68 10.18 -8.12
N TRP A 51 18.57 11.00 -7.08
CA TRP A 51 18.78 10.56 -5.70
C TRP A 51 17.74 9.52 -5.26
N LEU A 52 16.46 9.78 -5.52
CA LEU A 52 15.39 8.82 -5.25
C LEU A 52 15.53 7.57 -6.12
N HIS A 53 16.03 7.69 -7.34
CA HIS A 53 16.38 6.52 -8.15
C HIS A 53 17.40 5.66 -7.39
N ASP A 54 18.50 6.22 -6.90
CA ASP A 54 19.55 5.42 -6.25
C ASP A 54 19.08 4.74 -4.95
N LEU A 55 18.11 5.36 -4.25
CA LEU A 55 17.64 4.87 -2.95
C LEU A 55 16.44 3.91 -3.02
N THR A 56 15.66 3.95 -4.09
CA THR A 56 14.38 3.23 -4.18
C THR A 56 14.42 2.10 -5.18
N THR A 57 13.44 1.22 -5.12
CA THR A 57 13.24 0.13 -6.09
C THR A 57 12.68 0.62 -7.44
N GLN A 58 12.34 1.90 -7.59
CA GLN A 58 11.64 2.44 -8.77
C GLN A 58 12.58 3.13 -9.76
N HIS A 59 12.28 3.08 -11.06
CA HIS A 59 13.09 3.71 -12.11
C HIS A 59 12.72 5.18 -12.32
N LEU A 60 13.45 6.08 -11.65
CA LEU A 60 13.15 7.52 -11.65
C LEU A 60 14.05 8.41 -12.54
N GLU A 61 15.07 7.86 -13.20
CA GLU A 61 16.02 8.67 -14.01
C GLU A 61 15.38 9.26 -15.27
N THR A 62 14.52 8.48 -15.92
CA THR A 62 13.76 8.92 -17.11
C THR A 62 12.30 9.23 -16.77
N PHE A 63 11.98 9.40 -15.48
CA PHE A 63 10.62 9.68 -15.05
C PHE A 63 10.26 11.12 -15.39
N SER A 64 9.19 11.30 -16.16
CA SER A 64 8.76 12.60 -16.68
C SER A 64 7.76 13.33 -15.78
N GLY A 65 7.60 12.87 -14.53
CA GLY A 65 6.59 13.38 -13.60
C GLY A 65 5.30 12.55 -13.59
N GLY A 66 4.38 12.94 -12.72
CA GLY A 66 3.13 12.22 -12.48
C GLY A 66 3.24 11.24 -11.32
N TRP A 67 2.41 10.19 -11.35
CA TRP A 67 2.27 9.22 -10.26
C TRP A 67 3.07 7.94 -10.52
N THR A 68 3.72 7.45 -9.48
CA THR A 68 4.31 6.10 -9.40
C THR A 68 4.36 5.67 -7.92
N ASP A 69 4.98 4.55 -7.62
CA ASP A 69 5.21 4.06 -6.27
C ASP A 69 6.61 3.47 -6.15
N GLY A 70 7.08 3.31 -4.92
CA GLY A 70 8.42 2.79 -4.67
C GLY A 70 8.57 2.21 -3.28
N LEU A 71 9.59 1.38 -3.16
CA LEU A 71 10.03 0.81 -1.90
C LEU A 71 11.47 1.25 -1.60
N ILE A 72 11.82 1.26 -0.33
CA ILE A 72 13.20 1.29 0.15
C ILE A 72 13.45 -0.02 0.88
N LEU A 73 14.56 -0.67 0.56
CA LEU A 73 14.95 -1.95 1.17
C LEU A 73 16.20 -1.81 2.04
N ASP A 74 16.33 -2.70 3.00
CA ASP A 74 17.58 -2.91 3.73
C ASP A 74 18.62 -3.63 2.86
N HIS A 75 19.81 -3.85 3.41
CA HIS A 75 20.88 -4.56 2.70
C HIS A 75 20.60 -6.06 2.48
N LEU A 76 19.63 -6.64 3.19
CA LEU A 76 19.16 -8.01 3.01
C LEU A 76 17.99 -8.10 2.01
N GLY A 77 17.47 -6.97 1.52
CA GLY A 77 16.33 -6.91 0.62
C GLY A 77 14.97 -6.88 1.33
N HIS A 78 14.93 -6.72 2.65
CA HIS A 78 13.68 -6.55 3.38
C HIS A 78 13.11 -5.15 3.17
N ILE A 79 11.79 -5.03 3.12
CA ILE A 79 11.08 -3.77 2.90
C ILE A 79 11.15 -2.91 4.17
N GLU A 80 11.80 -1.74 4.09
CA GLU A 80 11.87 -0.76 5.18
C GLU A 80 10.80 0.33 5.02
N HIS A 81 10.58 0.82 3.80
CA HIS A 81 9.58 1.85 3.49
C HIS A 81 8.81 1.52 2.21
N GLN A 82 7.55 1.96 2.16
CA GLN A 82 6.65 1.93 1.01
C GLN A 82 5.98 3.30 0.90
N PHE A 83 5.86 3.83 -0.31
CA PHE A 83 5.21 5.12 -0.56
C PHE A 83 4.72 5.24 -2.01
N LEU A 84 3.69 6.07 -2.20
CA LEU A 84 3.38 6.65 -3.51
C LEU A 84 4.31 7.83 -3.77
N ILE A 85 4.65 8.07 -5.03
CA ILE A 85 5.44 9.20 -5.49
C ILE A 85 4.59 10.01 -6.47
N PHE A 86 4.45 11.29 -6.19
CA PHE A 86 4.00 12.27 -7.18
C PHE A 86 5.12 13.27 -7.45
N ASP A 87 5.56 13.41 -8.69
CA ASP A 87 6.52 14.44 -9.07
C ASP A 87 5.89 15.48 -9.98
N ASP A 88 5.96 16.75 -9.55
CA ASP A 88 5.38 17.89 -10.25
C ASP A 88 6.39 18.65 -11.13
N GLY A 89 7.60 18.10 -11.30
CA GLY A 89 8.71 18.74 -12.02
C GLY A 89 9.64 19.57 -11.13
N GLU A 90 9.21 19.99 -9.93
CA GLU A 90 10.02 20.74 -8.97
C GLU A 90 10.28 19.96 -7.67
N THR A 91 9.26 19.28 -7.17
CA THR A 91 9.24 18.53 -5.92
C THR A 91 8.71 17.13 -6.16
N SER A 92 9.37 16.13 -5.56
CA SER A 92 8.84 14.78 -5.44
C SER A 92 8.15 14.66 -4.09
N TRP A 93 6.85 14.41 -4.10
CA TRP A 93 6.00 14.22 -2.93
C TRP A 93 5.86 12.73 -2.66
N LEU A 94 6.29 12.26 -1.49
CA LEU A 94 6.19 10.88 -1.06
C LEU A 94 5.03 10.76 -0.08
N ILE A 95 3.99 10.00 -0.44
CA ILE A 95 2.80 9.81 0.41
C ILE A 95 2.94 8.49 1.14
N VAL A 96 2.76 8.52 2.46
CA VAL A 96 2.89 7.38 3.37
C VAL A 96 1.72 7.31 4.35
N ASP A 97 1.52 6.13 4.93
CA ASP A 97 0.59 5.93 6.05
C ASP A 97 1.00 6.75 7.29
N VAL A 98 0.06 6.92 8.23
CA VAL A 98 0.30 7.62 9.51
C VAL A 98 1.48 7.00 10.27
N ASP A 99 2.27 7.84 10.95
CA ASP A 99 3.47 7.50 11.72
C ASP A 99 4.67 6.99 10.87
N ARG A 100 4.64 7.17 9.54
CA ARG A 100 5.70 6.67 8.63
C ARG A 100 6.57 7.78 8.03
N ALA A 101 6.14 9.04 8.05
CA ALA A 101 6.91 10.15 7.50
C ALA A 101 8.19 10.40 8.31
N THR A 102 8.12 10.41 9.64
CA THR A 102 9.29 10.66 10.50
C THR A 102 10.41 9.63 10.26
N PRO A 103 10.15 8.31 10.34
CA PRO A 103 11.18 7.31 10.01
C PRO A 103 11.74 7.44 8.58
N LEU A 104 10.88 7.77 7.60
CA LEU A 104 11.32 7.98 6.22
C LEU A 104 12.24 9.19 6.08
N ILE A 105 11.89 10.32 6.70
CA ILE A 105 12.71 11.54 6.71
C ILE A 105 14.07 11.28 7.37
N GLU A 106 14.10 10.56 8.49
CA GLU A 106 15.34 10.18 9.17
C GLU A 106 16.24 9.32 8.28
N TYR A 107 15.67 8.31 7.62
CA TYR A 107 16.40 7.48 6.65
C TYR A 107 16.95 8.33 5.51
N LEU A 108 16.09 9.11 4.85
CA LEU A 108 16.46 9.94 3.71
C LEU A 108 17.56 10.94 4.08
N ASN A 109 17.49 11.59 5.24
CA ASN A 109 18.53 12.52 5.68
C ASN A 109 19.88 11.85 5.94
N LYS A 110 19.90 10.61 6.46
CA LYS A 110 21.14 9.82 6.61
C LYS A 110 21.77 9.49 5.26
N MET A 111 20.97 9.34 4.21
CA MET A 111 21.42 8.95 2.86
C MET A 111 21.75 10.14 1.94
N ARG A 112 21.62 11.38 2.41
CA ARG A 112 21.70 12.61 1.60
C ARG A 112 23.12 13.06 1.22
N PHE A 113 24.15 12.23 1.41
CA PHE A 113 25.54 12.68 1.31
C PHE A 113 25.85 13.35 -0.05
N THR A 114 26.27 14.63 -0.02
CA THR A 114 26.62 15.48 -1.19
C THR A 114 25.50 15.84 -2.18
N MET A 115 24.28 15.33 -2.00
CA MET A 115 23.17 15.56 -2.94
C MET A 115 22.48 16.90 -2.66
N ARG A 116 22.14 17.67 -3.70
CA ARG A 116 21.45 18.97 -3.57
C ARG A 116 19.94 18.77 -3.46
N VAL A 117 19.54 18.20 -2.34
CA VAL A 117 18.15 17.92 -2.01
C VAL A 117 17.81 18.39 -0.59
N GLU A 118 16.55 18.74 -0.39
CA GLU A 118 15.95 19.06 0.89
C GLU A 118 14.80 18.09 1.13
N VAL A 119 14.77 17.50 2.33
CA VAL A 119 13.73 16.56 2.74
C VAL A 119 13.05 17.12 3.98
N ARG A 120 11.72 17.22 3.94
CA ARG A 120 10.93 17.73 5.06
C ARG A 120 9.54 17.12 5.08
N ASP A 121 8.91 17.20 6.25
CA ASP A 121 7.49 16.91 6.39
C ASP A 121 6.67 18.02 5.70
N ALA A 122 5.69 17.61 4.90
CA ALA A 122 4.75 18.45 4.19
C ALA A 122 3.28 18.04 4.42
N SER A 123 3.02 17.22 5.44
CA SER A 123 1.68 16.72 5.79
C SER A 123 0.69 17.86 6.07
N ASN A 124 1.18 19.02 6.54
CA ASN A 124 0.36 20.21 6.77
C ASN A 124 0.23 21.14 5.56
N GLU A 125 0.91 20.85 4.44
CA GLU A 125 0.90 21.70 3.23
C GLU A 125 0.04 21.13 2.12
N LYS A 126 -0.02 19.80 2.03
CA LYS A 126 -0.73 19.09 0.98
C LYS A 126 -1.77 18.12 1.56
N SER A 127 -2.71 17.75 0.71
CA SER A 127 -3.70 16.71 0.95
C SER A 127 -3.78 15.81 -0.27
N LEU A 128 -3.76 14.48 -0.06
CA LEU A 128 -4.06 13.52 -1.11
C LEU A 128 -5.57 13.36 -1.23
N ILE A 129 -6.10 13.45 -2.46
CA ILE A 129 -7.50 13.20 -2.76
C ILE A 129 -7.57 12.09 -3.81
N LYS A 130 -8.35 11.03 -3.55
CA LYS A 130 -8.79 10.13 -4.63
C LYS A 130 -9.92 10.83 -5.37
N ILE A 131 -9.72 11.14 -6.64
CA ILE A 131 -10.72 11.85 -7.45
C ILE A 131 -11.61 10.85 -8.20
N PRO A 132 -12.80 11.26 -8.67
CA PRO A 132 -13.63 10.41 -9.51
C PRO A 132 -12.89 9.90 -10.74
N GLY A 133 -13.01 8.61 -11.00
CA GLY A 133 -12.41 7.90 -12.11
C GLY A 133 -12.24 6.41 -11.77
N LEU A 134 -12.02 5.58 -12.79
CA LEU A 134 -11.71 4.17 -12.57
C LEU A 134 -10.35 4.02 -11.92
N SER A 135 -10.26 3.12 -10.95
CA SER A 135 -9.02 2.86 -10.22
C SER A 135 -7.92 2.32 -11.13
N ASP A 136 -6.76 2.98 -11.09
CA ASP A 136 -5.53 2.50 -11.72
C ASP A 136 -4.79 1.50 -10.81
N ASP A 137 -3.63 1.02 -11.26
CA ASP A 137 -2.82 0.06 -10.52
C ASP A 137 -2.28 0.59 -9.17
N LEU A 138 -2.23 1.92 -8.99
CA LEU A 138 -1.82 2.58 -7.76
C LEU A 138 -3.00 2.78 -6.79
N GLY A 139 -4.23 2.69 -7.29
CA GLY A 139 -5.47 2.97 -6.55
C GLY A 139 -6.03 4.37 -6.76
N GLY A 140 -5.45 5.14 -7.68
CA GLY A 140 -5.89 6.47 -8.08
C GLY A 140 -7.19 6.43 -8.90
N PRO A 141 -7.45 7.40 -9.79
CA PRO A 141 -6.65 8.59 -10.00
C PRO A 141 -6.56 9.42 -8.71
N TYR A 142 -5.37 9.96 -8.47
CA TYR A 142 -5.11 10.81 -7.33
C TYR A 142 -4.85 12.24 -7.76
N ASN A 143 -5.20 13.18 -6.89
CA ASN A 143 -4.84 14.57 -7.00
C ASN A 143 -4.20 15.05 -5.69
N LEU A 144 -3.07 15.75 -5.81
CA LEU A 144 -2.41 16.37 -4.68
C LEU A 144 -2.79 17.85 -4.65
N VAL A 145 -3.54 18.25 -3.62
CA VAL A 145 -4.03 19.63 -3.47
C VAL A 145 -3.38 20.31 -2.29
N ASP A 146 -3.44 21.64 -2.23
CA ASP A 146 -3.06 22.38 -1.03
C ASP A 146 -3.96 21.98 0.14
N ARG A 147 -3.38 21.94 1.35
CA ARG A 147 -4.08 21.54 2.56
C ARG A 147 -5.38 22.33 2.72
N GLY A 148 -6.50 21.61 2.85
CA GLY A 148 -7.83 22.20 3.00
C GLY A 148 -8.49 22.69 1.71
N GLN A 149 -7.81 22.67 0.56
CA GLN A 149 -8.38 23.02 -0.75
C GLN A 149 -8.98 21.80 -1.46
N ILE A 150 -9.92 21.12 -0.79
CA ILE A 150 -10.58 19.93 -1.34
C ILE A 150 -11.50 20.35 -2.50
N PRO A 151 -11.33 19.81 -3.72
CA PRO A 151 -12.19 20.16 -4.85
C PRO A 151 -13.64 19.68 -4.64
N VAL A 152 -14.59 20.40 -5.25
CA VAL A 152 -16.00 19.99 -5.27
C VAL A 152 -16.25 19.08 -6.46
N PHE A 153 -16.72 17.85 -6.19
CA PHE A 153 -17.04 16.87 -7.21
C PHE A 153 -18.56 16.73 -7.38
N HIS A 154 -19.14 17.53 -8.29
CA HIS A 154 -20.58 17.50 -8.55
C HIS A 154 -21.04 16.14 -9.09
N GLY A 155 -22.05 15.54 -8.44
CA GLY A 155 -22.60 14.24 -8.82
C GLY A 155 -21.76 13.03 -8.41
N ALA A 156 -20.60 13.25 -7.78
CA ALA A 156 -19.77 12.19 -7.23
C ALA A 156 -20.19 11.83 -5.80
N ILE A 157 -19.83 10.62 -5.36
CA ILE A 157 -20.12 10.10 -4.02
C ILE A 157 -18.83 10.09 -3.22
N GLN A 158 -18.82 10.75 -2.06
CA GLN A 158 -17.71 10.63 -1.13
C GLN A 158 -17.74 9.25 -0.47
N VAL A 159 -16.59 8.59 -0.40
CA VAL A 159 -16.46 7.24 0.18
C VAL A 159 -15.50 7.24 1.37
N GLY A 160 -15.75 6.36 2.32
CA GLY A 160 -14.87 6.12 3.46
C GLY A 160 -13.83 5.03 3.21
N ILE A 161 -12.96 4.85 4.20
CA ILE A 161 -11.84 3.91 4.15
C ILE A 161 -12.29 2.45 4.00
N TRP A 162 -13.47 2.06 4.48
CA TRP A 162 -14.00 0.71 4.27
C TRP A 162 -14.20 0.39 2.79
N ALA A 163 -14.65 1.36 2.00
CA ALA A 163 -14.83 1.15 0.57
C ALA A 163 -13.47 1.06 -0.14
N LEU A 164 -12.51 1.91 0.26
CA LEU A 164 -11.15 1.92 -0.29
C LEU A 164 -10.39 0.63 0.03
N GLU A 165 -10.46 0.15 1.27
CA GLU A 165 -9.78 -1.07 1.69
C GLU A 165 -10.40 -2.31 1.04
N ALA A 166 -11.72 -2.35 0.86
CA ALA A 166 -12.37 -3.44 0.12
C ALA A 166 -11.88 -3.53 -1.33
N GLU A 167 -11.78 -2.40 -2.04
CA GLU A 167 -11.22 -2.36 -3.40
C GLU A 167 -9.72 -2.72 -3.39
N ARG A 168 -8.94 -2.20 -2.42
CA ARG A 168 -7.50 -2.49 -2.31
C ARG A 168 -7.24 -3.99 -2.11
N VAL A 169 -7.98 -4.63 -1.20
CA VAL A 169 -7.90 -6.06 -0.90
C VAL A 169 -8.33 -6.87 -2.13
N GLU A 170 -9.44 -6.53 -2.78
CA GLU A 170 -9.87 -7.17 -4.05
C GLU A 170 -8.76 -7.11 -5.11
N LYS A 171 -8.07 -5.96 -5.22
CA LYS A 171 -6.98 -5.74 -6.19
C LYS A 171 -5.63 -6.29 -5.76
N MET A 172 -5.55 -6.99 -4.61
CA MET A 172 -4.30 -7.54 -4.06
C MET A 172 -3.16 -6.52 -3.93
N ARG A 173 -3.47 -5.30 -3.49
CA ARG A 173 -2.47 -4.24 -3.27
C ARG A 173 -1.99 -4.24 -1.81
N PRO A 174 -0.78 -4.70 -1.49
CA PRO A 174 -0.31 -4.82 -0.10
C PRO A 174 0.06 -3.46 0.53
N ARG A 175 -0.11 -3.35 1.85
CA ARG A 175 0.39 -2.24 2.68
C ARG A 175 1.46 -2.73 3.65
N ILE A 176 2.54 -1.95 3.77
CA ILE A 176 3.62 -2.20 4.72
C ILE A 176 3.10 -2.18 6.16
N GLY A 177 3.52 -3.14 6.96
CA GLY A 177 3.08 -3.35 8.33
C GLY A 177 1.74 -4.11 8.47
N LEU A 178 0.95 -4.21 7.39
CA LEU A 178 -0.29 -5.01 7.37
C LEU A 178 -0.07 -6.34 6.66
N GLU A 179 0.43 -6.31 5.43
CA GLU A 179 0.78 -7.48 4.63
C GLU A 179 2.29 -7.77 4.64
N THR A 180 3.03 -7.18 5.58
CA THR A 180 4.49 -7.38 5.70
C THR A 180 4.93 -7.44 7.16
N ASP A 181 6.00 -8.19 7.40
CA ASP A 181 6.81 -8.18 8.61
C ASP A 181 8.25 -7.71 8.35
N HIS A 182 9.08 -7.67 9.39
CA HIS A 182 10.49 -7.25 9.34
C HIS A 182 11.41 -8.12 8.45
N LYS A 183 10.91 -9.21 7.86
CA LYS A 183 11.65 -10.09 6.94
C LYS A 183 11.03 -10.11 5.55
N SER A 184 10.01 -9.31 5.31
CA SER A 184 9.28 -9.34 4.06
C SER A 184 10.10 -8.77 2.93
N ILE A 185 10.18 -9.51 1.82
CA ILE A 185 10.86 -9.08 0.60
C ILE A 185 9.84 -8.80 -0.50
N PRO A 186 10.14 -7.94 -1.48
CA PRO A 186 9.19 -7.61 -2.56
C PRO A 186 8.66 -8.82 -3.33
N ASN A 187 9.48 -9.87 -3.51
CA ASN A 187 9.09 -11.09 -4.22
C ASN A 187 7.92 -11.84 -3.56
N GLU A 188 7.66 -11.61 -2.27
CA GLU A 188 6.59 -12.29 -1.53
C GLU A 188 5.21 -11.63 -1.75
N ILE A 189 5.17 -10.35 -2.11
CA ILE A 189 3.93 -9.54 -2.02
C ILE A 189 3.40 -9.02 -3.36
N GLY A 190 3.86 -9.55 -4.50
CA GLY A 190 3.25 -9.27 -5.81
C GLY A 190 3.52 -7.86 -6.37
N VAL A 191 4.60 -7.22 -5.93
CA VAL A 191 4.98 -5.84 -6.32
C VAL A 191 6.09 -5.77 -7.38
N LEU A 192 6.58 -6.93 -7.86
CA LEU A 192 7.58 -6.98 -8.92
C LEU A 192 6.99 -6.47 -10.25
N ASN A 193 7.78 -5.72 -11.02
CA ASN A 193 7.37 -5.02 -12.24
C ASN A 193 6.27 -3.95 -12.03
N LYS A 194 5.98 -3.61 -10.77
CA LYS A 194 5.15 -2.48 -10.36
C LYS A 194 6.02 -1.52 -9.55
N SER A 195 6.01 -1.66 -8.23
CA SER A 195 6.82 -0.89 -7.29
C SER A 195 8.32 -1.21 -7.38
N VAL A 196 8.68 -2.36 -7.96
CA VAL A 196 10.07 -2.78 -8.18
C VAL A 196 10.36 -2.92 -9.66
N HIS A 197 11.22 -2.05 -10.17
CA HIS A 197 11.69 -2.11 -11.54
C HIS A 197 12.85 -3.13 -11.64
N LEU A 198 12.66 -4.23 -12.37
CA LEU A 198 13.68 -5.28 -12.42
C LEU A 198 14.88 -4.93 -13.31
N ASN A 199 14.71 -3.99 -14.24
CA ASN A 199 15.71 -3.63 -15.23
C ASN A 199 16.42 -2.28 -14.94
N LYS A 200 16.28 -1.73 -13.73
CA LYS A 200 16.97 -0.49 -13.35
C LYS A 200 18.37 -0.77 -12.81
N GLY A 201 19.15 0.30 -12.62
CA GLY A 201 20.47 0.25 -11.99
C GLY A 201 20.46 -0.20 -10.54
N CYS A 202 21.62 -0.10 -9.88
CA CYS A 202 21.84 -0.57 -8.52
C CYS A 202 20.96 0.16 -7.51
N TYR A 203 20.29 -0.60 -6.63
CA TYR A 203 19.65 -0.08 -5.43
C TYR A 203 19.91 -1.03 -4.25
N ARG A 204 19.76 -0.52 -3.03
CA ARG A 204 20.01 -1.30 -1.80
C ARG A 204 19.09 -2.52 -1.75
N GLY A 205 19.66 -3.70 -1.45
CA GLY A 205 18.90 -4.96 -1.36
C GLY A 205 18.53 -5.62 -2.70
N GLN A 206 18.96 -5.06 -3.84
CA GLN A 206 18.64 -5.62 -5.17
C GLN A 206 19.15 -7.06 -5.36
N GLU A 207 20.29 -7.42 -4.80
CA GLU A 207 20.86 -8.77 -4.96
C GLU A 207 19.88 -9.85 -4.51
N THR A 208 19.24 -9.69 -3.36
CA THR A 208 18.22 -10.62 -2.87
C THR A 208 17.04 -10.68 -3.83
N VAL A 209 16.51 -9.53 -4.26
CA VAL A 209 15.36 -9.46 -5.16
C VAL A 209 15.66 -10.18 -6.49
N ALA A 210 16.80 -9.87 -7.10
CA ALA A 210 17.24 -10.43 -8.37
C ALA A 210 17.53 -11.94 -8.26
N LYS A 211 18.19 -12.38 -7.18
CA LYS A 211 18.47 -13.80 -6.94
C LYS A 211 17.20 -14.61 -6.80
N VAL A 212 16.24 -14.14 -6.00
CA VAL A 212 14.96 -14.82 -5.81
C VAL A 212 14.15 -14.83 -7.11
N HIS A 213 14.18 -13.75 -7.88
CA HIS A 213 13.49 -13.68 -9.17
C HIS A 213 14.07 -14.65 -10.22
N ASN A 214 15.40 -14.70 -10.36
CA ASN A 214 16.05 -15.42 -11.45
C ASN A 214 16.33 -16.90 -11.15
N LEU A 215 16.60 -17.24 -9.89
CA LEU A 215 17.16 -18.55 -9.51
C LEU A 215 16.36 -19.26 -8.43
N GLY A 216 15.37 -18.60 -7.83
CA GLY A 216 14.70 -19.09 -6.64
C GLY A 216 13.18 -19.01 -6.71
N GLN A 217 12.59 -19.16 -5.54
CA GLN A 217 11.19 -18.86 -5.27
C GLN A 217 11.14 -18.12 -3.93
N PRO A 218 10.24 -17.14 -3.77
CA PRO A 218 10.03 -16.50 -2.47
C PRO A 218 9.52 -17.56 -1.48
N PRO A 219 9.95 -17.53 -0.20
CA PRO A 219 9.56 -18.54 0.79
C PRO A 219 8.09 -18.39 1.21
N ARG A 220 7.50 -17.22 0.98
CA ARG A 220 6.09 -16.91 1.22
C ARG A 220 5.46 -16.29 -0.03
N LYS A 221 4.14 -16.19 -0.02
CA LYS A 221 3.36 -15.51 -1.05
C LYS A 221 2.16 -14.80 -0.43
N LEU A 222 1.83 -13.63 -0.97
CA LEU A 222 0.57 -12.94 -0.73
C LEU A 222 -0.56 -13.69 -1.46
N VAL A 223 -1.68 -13.88 -0.77
CA VAL A 223 -2.88 -14.54 -1.28
C VAL A 223 -4.11 -13.74 -0.91
N LEU A 224 -5.16 -13.86 -1.73
CA LEU A 224 -6.51 -13.41 -1.39
C LEU A 224 -7.26 -14.59 -0.77
N LEU A 225 -7.72 -14.41 0.47
CA LEU A 225 -8.55 -15.39 1.17
C LEU A 225 -10.02 -14.96 1.11
N HIS A 226 -10.91 -15.92 0.84
CA HIS A 226 -12.31 -15.81 1.24
C HIS A 226 -12.47 -16.42 2.63
N LEU A 227 -13.13 -15.68 3.51
CA LEU A 227 -13.44 -16.10 4.87
C LEU A 227 -14.92 -16.47 4.96
N ASP A 228 -15.23 -17.53 5.70
CA ASP A 228 -16.61 -17.87 6.00
C ASP A 228 -17.29 -16.69 6.72
N GLY A 229 -18.52 -16.39 6.29
CA GLY A 229 -19.31 -15.26 6.77
C GLY A 229 -20.27 -15.60 7.89
N SER A 230 -20.25 -16.83 8.40
CA SER A 230 -21.12 -17.29 9.49
C SER A 230 -20.85 -16.59 10.82
N ASP A 231 -19.59 -16.19 11.06
CA ASP A 231 -19.19 -15.52 12.28
C ASP A 231 -19.33 -14.00 12.16
N VAL A 232 -19.75 -13.36 13.26
CA VAL A 232 -19.98 -11.91 13.32
C VAL A 232 -18.67 -11.13 13.33
N ASP A 233 -17.66 -11.69 13.99
CA ASP A 233 -16.36 -11.05 14.20
C ASP A 233 -15.36 -11.46 13.11
N LEU A 234 -14.69 -10.46 12.53
CA LEU A 234 -13.63 -10.70 11.56
C LEU A 234 -12.29 -10.93 12.28
N PRO A 235 -11.39 -11.76 11.73
CA PRO A 235 -10.04 -11.91 12.28
C PRO A 235 -9.31 -10.57 12.37
N ALA A 236 -8.55 -10.39 13.45
CA ALA A 236 -7.66 -9.24 13.58
C ALA A 236 -6.46 -9.37 12.65
N ILE A 237 -5.88 -8.22 12.27
CA ILE A 237 -4.59 -8.16 11.58
C ILE A 237 -3.54 -8.93 12.40
N GLY A 238 -2.73 -9.74 11.72
CA GLY A 238 -1.70 -10.58 12.31
C GLY A 238 -2.20 -11.93 12.83
N ALA A 239 -3.50 -12.22 12.78
CA ALA A 239 -4.04 -13.52 13.17
C ALA A 239 -3.40 -14.66 12.36
N ASP A 240 -3.18 -15.79 13.02
CA ASP A 240 -2.51 -16.93 12.40
C ASP A 240 -3.40 -17.58 11.35
N VAL A 241 -2.79 -17.86 10.18
CA VAL A 241 -3.40 -18.71 9.16
C VAL A 241 -2.87 -20.12 9.38
N GLU A 242 -3.78 -21.07 9.59
CA GLU A 242 -3.45 -22.43 9.97
C GLU A 242 -3.91 -23.45 8.92
N ARG A 243 -3.13 -24.52 8.77
CA ARG A 243 -3.48 -25.75 8.05
C ARG A 243 -3.33 -26.91 9.01
N ASP A 244 -4.39 -27.68 9.24
CA ASP A 244 -4.42 -28.80 10.18
C ASP A 244 -3.92 -28.41 11.59
N GLY A 245 -4.27 -27.19 12.05
CA GLY A 245 -3.83 -26.63 13.35
C GLY A 245 -2.37 -26.16 13.39
N ILE A 246 -1.67 -26.15 12.25
CA ILE A 246 -0.28 -25.69 12.15
C ILE A 246 -0.24 -24.34 11.44
N LYS A 247 0.41 -23.35 12.06
CA LYS A 247 0.65 -22.04 11.46
C LYS A 247 1.42 -22.14 10.12
N VAL A 248 0.79 -21.63 9.07
CA VAL A 248 1.34 -21.52 7.72
C VAL A 248 1.44 -20.07 7.23
N GLY A 249 0.92 -19.09 7.96
CA GLY A 249 0.98 -17.69 7.57
C GLY A 249 0.36 -16.78 8.61
N PHE A 250 0.05 -15.56 8.18
CA PHE A 250 -0.71 -14.58 8.96
C PHE A 250 -1.64 -13.76 8.06
N ILE A 251 -2.73 -13.28 8.66
CA ILE A 251 -3.67 -12.35 8.05
C ILE A 251 -3.10 -10.95 8.06
N GLY A 252 -3.19 -10.25 6.93
CA GLY A 252 -3.03 -8.82 6.86
C GLY A 252 -4.39 -8.15 7.04
N THR A 253 -4.86 -7.46 6.01
CA THR A 253 -6.10 -6.70 6.06
C THR A 253 -7.30 -7.58 5.72
N VAL A 254 -8.37 -7.44 6.51
CA VAL A 254 -9.68 -8.05 6.25
C VAL A 254 -10.67 -6.96 5.82
N ALA A 255 -11.46 -7.23 4.79
CA ALA A 255 -12.47 -6.32 4.27
C ALA A 255 -13.80 -7.03 3.99
N ARG A 256 -14.90 -6.30 4.21
CA ARG A 256 -16.24 -6.72 3.79
C ARG A 256 -16.52 -6.15 2.41
N HIS A 257 -16.43 -7.00 1.38
CA HIS A 257 -16.64 -6.61 0.00
C HIS A 257 -18.10 -6.85 -0.44
N HIS A 258 -18.69 -5.89 -1.14
CA HIS A 258 -20.11 -5.87 -1.52
C HIS A 258 -20.56 -7.02 -2.45
N GLU A 259 -19.62 -7.66 -3.14
CA GLU A 259 -19.85 -8.77 -4.07
C GLU A 259 -19.17 -10.06 -3.60
N LEU A 260 -17.85 -10.02 -3.38
CA LEU A 260 -17.03 -11.13 -2.89
C LEU A 260 -17.28 -11.58 -1.44
N GLY A 261 -18.02 -10.83 -0.62
CA GLY A 261 -18.22 -11.15 0.80
C GLY A 261 -17.00 -10.80 1.67
N ASN A 262 -16.73 -11.60 2.70
CA ASN A 262 -15.57 -11.38 3.57
C ASN A 262 -14.30 -11.86 2.87
N ILE A 263 -13.41 -10.94 2.56
CA ILE A 263 -12.12 -11.20 1.92
C ILE A 263 -10.98 -10.67 2.77
N ALA A 264 -9.80 -11.29 2.64
CA ALA A 264 -8.60 -10.83 3.33
C ALA A 264 -7.36 -11.00 2.46
N LEU A 265 -6.41 -10.08 2.62
CA LEU A 265 -5.03 -10.36 2.21
C LEU A 265 -4.31 -11.14 3.31
N ALA A 266 -3.56 -12.15 2.91
CA ALA A 266 -2.75 -12.94 3.83
C ALA A 266 -1.39 -13.28 3.22
N VAL A 267 -0.39 -13.44 4.07
CA VAL A 267 0.93 -13.94 3.64
C VAL A 267 1.12 -15.35 4.19
N VAL A 268 1.22 -16.31 3.29
CA VAL A 268 1.33 -17.73 3.62
C VAL A 268 2.62 -18.33 3.06
N LYS A 269 3.07 -19.45 3.63
CA LYS A 269 4.18 -20.25 3.08
C LYS A 269 3.92 -20.57 1.61
N ARG A 270 4.97 -20.53 0.78
CA ARG A 270 4.87 -20.69 -0.67
C ARG A 270 4.20 -21.99 -1.10
N ASN A 271 4.40 -23.07 -0.32
CA ASN A 271 3.91 -24.42 -0.57
C ASN A 271 2.45 -24.68 -0.12
N VAL A 272 1.71 -23.63 0.26
CA VAL A 272 0.26 -23.73 0.48
C VAL A 272 -0.44 -23.64 -0.87
N GLU A 273 -1.11 -24.70 -1.31
CA GLU A 273 -1.81 -24.74 -2.60
C GLU A 273 -3.18 -24.03 -2.52
N PRO A 274 -3.71 -23.46 -3.63
CA PRO A 274 -4.96 -22.68 -3.62
C PRO A 274 -6.18 -23.38 -2.98
N ASP A 275 -6.37 -24.66 -3.24
CA ASP A 275 -7.50 -25.42 -2.69
C ASP A 275 -7.27 -25.99 -1.29
N THR A 276 -6.16 -25.63 -0.65
CA THR A 276 -5.86 -26.06 0.73
C THR A 276 -6.90 -25.47 1.68
N PRO A 277 -7.63 -26.30 2.47
CA PRO A 277 -8.47 -25.78 3.54
C PRO A 277 -7.62 -25.08 4.60
N LEU A 278 -7.99 -23.85 4.94
CA LEU A 278 -7.30 -23.04 5.95
C LEU A 278 -8.28 -22.64 7.04
N VAL A 279 -7.73 -22.32 8.21
CA VAL A 279 -8.48 -21.80 9.35
C VAL A 279 -7.78 -20.57 9.89
N VAL A 280 -8.57 -19.58 10.31
CA VAL A 280 -8.10 -18.33 10.92
C VAL A 280 -8.98 -18.02 12.12
N ASN A 281 -8.46 -18.09 13.35
CA ASN A 281 -9.26 -17.89 14.57
C ASN A 281 -10.55 -18.75 14.61
N GLY A 282 -10.52 -19.96 14.07
CA GLY A 282 -11.69 -20.84 13.97
C GLY A 282 -12.57 -20.61 12.73
N ILE A 283 -12.37 -19.53 11.98
CA ILE A 283 -13.09 -19.22 10.74
C ILE A 283 -12.47 -19.99 9.58
N ALA A 284 -13.29 -20.73 8.84
CA ALA A 284 -12.84 -21.42 7.63
C ALA A 284 -12.43 -20.40 6.55
N ALA A 285 -11.32 -20.67 5.89
CA ALA A 285 -10.75 -19.82 4.86
C ALA A 285 -10.29 -20.63 3.66
N LYS A 286 -10.35 -20.02 2.47
CA LYS A 286 -9.86 -20.61 1.23
C LYS A 286 -9.12 -19.57 0.39
N ILE A 287 -8.02 -19.97 -0.24
CA ILE A 287 -7.32 -19.14 -1.24
C ILE A 287 -8.13 -19.16 -2.54
N ASN A 288 -8.31 -17.99 -3.14
CA ASN A 288 -8.83 -17.86 -4.50
C ASN A 288 -7.68 -17.84 -5.52
#